data_AF-A0A967FG71-F1
#
_entry.id   AF-A0A967FG71-F1
#
_cell.length_a   1.000
_cell.length_b   1.000
_cell.length_c   1.000
_cell.angle_alpha   90.00
_cell.angle_beta   90.00
_cell.angle_gamma   90.00
#
_symmetry.space_group_name_H-M   'P 1'
#
loop_
_entity.id
_entity.type
_entity.pdbx_description
1 polymer ?
#
loop_
_entity_poly.entity_id
_entity_poly.type
_entity_poly.pdbx_seq_one_letter_code
_entity_poly.pdbx_strand_id
1 'polypeptide(L)' 'MSTGVPKYFLVGLPDRAVSESSDRIEAALKNSNAEFPKGRITVNLAPADLPKEGSAFDLPIAVTLLNVSGQIKT' A
#
# COMPACT_ATOMS: atom_id res chain seq x y z
N MET A 1 -12.55 16.16 -10.34
CA MET A 1 -11.18 15.64 -10.14
C MET A 1 -10.91 15.69 -8.66
N SER A 2 -10.98 14.55 -7.98
CA SER A 2 -10.89 14.48 -6.52
C SER A 2 -9.44 14.73 -6.08
N THR A 3 -9.24 15.78 -5.30
CA THR A 3 -7.98 16.14 -4.65
C THR A 3 -7.51 15.01 -3.72
N GLY A 4 -6.51 14.25 -4.18
CA GLY A 4 -5.22 14.05 -3.51
C GLY A 4 -5.14 13.36 -2.15
N VAL A 5 -6.21 12.77 -1.62
CA VAL A 5 -6.11 12.00 -0.36
C VAL A 5 -5.43 10.65 -0.64
N PRO A 6 -4.27 10.35 -0.01
CA PRO A 6 -3.65 9.04 -0.14
C PRO A 6 -4.61 7.95 0.33
N LYS A 7 -4.76 6.87 -0.44
CA LYS A 7 -5.62 5.72 -0.07
C LYS A 7 -5.15 5.05 1.23
N TYR A 8 -3.86 5.19 1.52
CA TYR A 8 -3.23 4.82 2.78
C TYR A 8 -2.01 5.72 3.02
N PHE A 9 -1.57 5.79 4.26
CA PHE A 9 -0.40 6.56 4.68
C PHE A 9 0.81 5.64 4.83
N LEU A 10 1.97 6.07 4.33
CA LEU A 10 3.24 5.36 4.50
C LEU A 10 4.09 6.05 5.57
N VAL A 11 4.72 5.25 6.43
CA VAL A 11 5.71 5.70 7.41
C VAL A 11 6.93 4.78 7.37
N GLY A 12 8.11 5.30 7.74
CA GLY A 12 9.37 4.53 7.73
C GLY A 12 10.28 4.81 6.52
N LEU A 13 10.43 6.08 6.15
CA LEU A 13 11.34 6.60 5.11
C LEU A 13 11.12 6.01 3.70
N PRO A 14 9.90 6.08 3.13
CA PRO A 14 9.67 5.71 1.74
C PRO A 14 10.30 6.72 0.78
N ASP A 15 10.90 6.23 -0.30
CA ASP A 15 11.25 7.06 -1.44
C ASP A 15 10.00 7.46 -2.25
N ARG A 16 10.24 8.13 -3.38
CA ARG A 16 9.18 8.52 -4.30
C ARG A 16 8.46 7.32 -4.91
N ALA A 17 9.19 6.29 -5.35
CA ALA A 17 8.62 5.13 -6.02
C ALA A 17 7.68 4.35 -5.08
N VAL A 18 8.06 4.20 -3.81
CA VAL A 18 7.24 3.62 -2.75
C VAL A 18 6.05 4.51 -2.42
N SER A 19 6.22 5.83 -2.37
CA SER A 19 5.10 6.77 -2.12
C SER A 19 4.04 6.73 -3.24
N GLU A 20 4.45 6.48 -4.48
CA GLU A 20 3.58 6.33 -5.66
C GLU A 20 2.98 4.91 -5.79
N SER A 21 3.26 3.99 -4.86
CA SER A 21 2.74 2.62 -4.91
C SER A 21 1.22 2.55 -4.74
N SER A 22 0.58 3.56 -4.16
CA SER A 22 -0.86 3.53 -3.86
C SER A 22 -1.75 3.35 -5.09
N ASP A 23 -1.46 4.07 -6.18
CA ASP A 23 -2.22 3.96 -7.43
C ASP A 23 -1.96 2.62 -8.13
N ARG A 24 -0.72 2.13 -8.10
CA ARG A 24 -0.35 0.83 -8.70
C ARG A 24 -1.01 -0.33 -7.97
N ILE A 25 -1.01 -0.30 -6.64
CA ILE A 25 -1.66 -1.33 -5.82
C ILE A 25 -3.17 -1.29 -6.02
N GLU A 26 -3.81 -0.12 -6.04
CA GLU A 26 -5.25 -0.06 -6.32
C GLU A 26 -5.59 -0.69 -7.68
N ALA A 27 -4.85 -0.33 -8.73
CA ALA A 27 -5.07 -0.90 -10.05
C ALA A 27 -4.90 -2.43 -10.04
N ALA A 28 -3.88 -2.93 -9.36
CA ALA A 28 -3.63 -4.37 -9.23
C ALA A 28 -4.76 -5.09 -8.48
N LEU A 29 -5.23 -4.54 -7.36
CA LEU A 29 -6.34 -5.11 -6.58
C LEU A 29 -7.63 -5.15 -7.41
N LYS A 30 -7.97 -4.03 -8.07
CA LYS A 30 -9.16 -3.93 -8.92
C LYS A 30 -9.13 -4.94 -10.08
N ASN A 31 -7.99 -5.08 -10.74
CA ASN A 31 -7.82 -6.03 -11.84
C ASN A 31 -7.81 -7.50 -11.38
N SER A 32 -7.62 -7.74 -10.08
CA SER A 32 -7.62 -9.07 -9.47
C SER A 32 -8.97 -9.44 -8.85
N ASN A 33 -10.04 -8.66 -9.11
CA ASN A 33 -11.35 -8.78 -8.44
C ASN A 33 -11.27 -8.71 -6.90
N ALA A 34 -10.26 -8.00 -6.39
CA ALA A 34 -10.10 -7.75 -4.97
C ALA A 34 -10.55 -6.33 -4.61
N GLU A 35 -10.97 -6.14 -3.36
CA GLU A 35 -11.44 -4.87 -2.86
C GLU A 35 -10.32 -4.10 -2.16
N PHE A 36 -10.27 -2.78 -2.35
CA PHE A 36 -9.42 -1.93 -1.55
C PHE A 36 -10.05 -1.78 -0.14
N PRO A 37 -9.31 -2.05 0.96
CA PRO A 37 -9.84 -1.95 2.32
C PRO A 37 -10.39 -0.56 2.64
N LYS A 38 -11.53 -0.52 3.34
CA LYS A 38 -12.18 0.73 3.76
C LYS A 38 -11.56 1.25 5.07
N GLY A 39 -11.56 2.58 5.22
CA GLY A 39 -11.11 3.25 6.44
C GLY A 39 -9.72 3.87 6.32
N ARG A 40 -9.22 4.41 7.42
CA ARG A 40 -7.89 5.03 7.47
C ARG A 40 -6.84 3.98 7.75
N ILE A 41 -5.89 3.81 6.83
CA ILE A 41 -4.85 2.78 6.90
C ILE A 41 -3.48 3.45 6.95
N THR A 42 -2.64 2.98 7.86
CA THR A 42 -1.23 3.35 7.93
C THR A 42 -0.39 2.10 7.75
N VAL A 43 0.51 2.14 6.78
CA VAL A 43 1.47 1.09 6.47
C VAL A 43 2.83 1.52 7.01
N ASN A 44 3.35 0.77 7.97
CA ASN A 44 4.66 1.01 8.55
C ASN A 44 5.73 0.14 7.88
N LEU A 45 6.74 0.78 7.30
CA LEU A 45 7.88 0.12 6.68
C LEU A 45 9.02 0.00 7.70
N ALA A 46 9.12 -1.17 8.33
CA ALA A 46 10.17 -1.48 9.29
C ALA A 46 11.44 -2.04 8.61
N PRO A 47 12.63 -1.79 9.16
CA PRO A 47 12.93 -0.92 10.30
C PRO A 47 12.93 0.56 9.88
N ALA A 48 12.28 1.45 10.62
CA ALA A 48 11.89 2.79 10.15
C ALA A 48 13.05 3.79 9.91
N ASP A 49 14.26 3.44 10.32
CA ASP A 49 15.50 4.20 10.21
C ASP A 49 16.25 3.98 8.88
N LEU A 50 15.90 2.93 8.13
CA LEU A 50 16.48 2.66 6.81
C LEU A 50 15.58 3.19 5.68
N PRO A 51 16.12 3.83 4.62
CA PRO A 51 15.35 4.22 3.44
C PRO A 51 14.74 3.00 2.71
N LYS A 52 13.52 3.14 2.19
CA LYS A 52 12.87 2.12 1.35
C LYS A 52 12.76 2.64 -0.06
N GLU A 53 13.46 1.96 -0.97
CA GLU A 53 13.62 2.41 -2.34
C GLU A 53 13.02 1.41 -3.34
N GLY A 54 12.43 1.96 -4.41
CA GLY A 54 11.90 1.18 -5.53
C GLY A 54 10.51 0.56 -5.31
N SER A 55 10.04 -0.17 -6.32
CA SER A 55 8.67 -0.72 -6.37
C SER A 55 8.50 -2.10 -5.73
N ALA A 56 9.56 -2.67 -5.13
CA ALA A 56 9.52 -4.00 -4.53
C ALA A 56 8.53 -4.10 -3.34
N PHE A 57 8.15 -2.95 -2.76
CA PHE A 57 7.20 -2.87 -1.66
C PHE A 57 5.73 -2.99 -2.12
N ASP A 58 5.44 -2.89 -3.41
CA ASP A 58 4.06 -2.93 -3.91
C ASP A 58 3.35 -4.24 -3.52
N LEU A 59 4.00 -5.38 -3.77
CA LEU A 59 3.45 -6.71 -3.47
C LEU A 59 3.22 -6.93 -1.96
N PRO A 60 4.21 -6.76 -1.06
CA PRO A 60 3.99 -6.99 0.37
C PRO A 60 2.94 -6.03 0.96
N ILE A 61 2.86 -4.79 0.47
CA ILE A 61 1.80 -3.86 0.90
C ILE A 61 0.43 -4.37 0.42
N ALA A 62 0.29 -4.75 -0.86
CA ALA A 62 -0.97 -5.27 -1.39
C ALA A 62 -1.45 -6.52 -0.64
N VAL A 63 -0.56 -7.48 -0.40
CA VAL A 63 -0.86 -8.70 0.37
C VAL A 63 -1.31 -8.33 1.79
N THR A 64 -0.65 -7.37 2.44
CA THR A 64 -1.04 -6.91 3.78
C THR A 64 -2.44 -6.30 3.76
N LEU A 65 -2.76 -5.46 2.78
CA LEU A 65 -4.10 -4.87 2.62
C LEU A 65 -5.20 -5.92 2.44
N LEU A 66 -4.91 -6.99 1.70
CA LEU A 66 -5.84 -8.11 1.52
C LEU A 66 -6.00 -8.96 2.78
N ASN A 67 -4.91 -9.19 3.52
CA ASN A 67 -4.96 -9.94 4.77
C ASN A 67 -5.78 -9.20 5.84
N VAL A 68 -5.54 -7.89 6.05
CA VAL A 68 -6.26 -7.10 7.05
C VAL A 68 -7.74 -6.85 6.69
N SER A 69 -8.11 -6.95 5.41
CA SER A 69 -9.50 -6.92 4.97
C SER A 69 -10.18 -8.29 4.98
N GLY A 70 -9.48 -9.36 5.35
CA GLY A 70 -10.01 -10.71 5.42
C GLY A 70 -10.24 -11.36 4.05
N GLN A 71 -9.69 -10.81 2.97
CA GLN A 71 -9.83 -11.37 1.62
C GLN A 71 -8.88 -12.55 1.38
N ILE A 72 -7.75 -12.59 2.10
CA ILE A 72 -6.81 -13.71 2.09
C ILE A 72 -6.37 -14.04 3.51
N LYS A 73 -5.91 -15.27 3.72
CA LYS A 73 -5.20 -15.71 4.93
C LYS A 73 -3.76 -15.98 4.58
N THR A 74 -2.87 -15.60 5.49
CA THR A 74 -1.42 -15.79 5.38
C THR A 74 -0.92 -16.54 6.59
#